data_AF-A0A101J415-F1
#
_entry.id   AF-A0A101J415-F1
#
_cell.length_a   1.000
_cell.length_b   1.000
_cell.length_c   1.000
_cell.angle_alpha   90.00
_cell.angle_beta   90.00
_cell.angle_gamma   90.00
#
_symmetry.space_group_name_H-M   'P 1'
#
loop_
_entity.id
_entity.type
_entity.pdbx_description
1 polymer ?
#
loop_
_entity_poly.entity_id
_entity_poly.type
_entity_poly.pdbx_seq_one_letter_code
_entity_poly.pdbx_strand_id
1 'polypeptide(L)'
;MRNSLQLLSVWLLLLFLFSCGNRGSGARAYLEEAGRAYESGNYELAKLKIDSIKILFPEAFDEINAGFDLMQEIRMAENLRNISYCDSMLHEHYAVLNEMLLHFDYVRDSRYQEFGEYYPKVYPHRSSLNRNGLRSGVRENGELFIESVLSGNAIQHHQIRVTAADGSFAETGIVTADGLNYRFSTLDRSYEIVRFSGRDENGVAAYIHTYSDRPLTVHFIGNRAISVPLTDAAKKGISQSFELSTLLLDIERLKFEKERSEVLIRYLESRSDTQQQNKR
;
A
#
# COMPACT_ATOMS: atom_id res chain seq x y z
N MET A 1 54.72 -32.29 46.24
CA MET A 1 53.89 -31.51 45.29
C MET A 1 53.28 -32.35 44.15
N ARG A 2 53.04 -33.66 44.33
CA ARG A 2 52.52 -34.54 43.26
C ARG A 2 51.07 -35.01 43.46
N ASN A 3 50.52 -34.81 44.66
CA ASN A 3 49.14 -35.20 45.00
C ASN A 3 48.14 -34.02 44.94
N SER A 4 48.60 -32.77 44.78
CA SER A 4 47.72 -31.60 44.66
C SER A 4 47.23 -31.34 43.23
N LEU A 5 47.97 -31.79 42.21
CA LEU A 5 47.53 -31.64 40.81
C LEU A 5 46.44 -32.64 40.41
N GLN A 6 46.42 -33.85 41.00
CA GLN A 6 45.39 -34.86 40.69
C GLN A 6 44.02 -34.52 41.31
N LEU A 7 44.00 -33.82 42.44
CA LEU A 7 42.76 -33.32 43.05
C LEU A 7 42.14 -32.17 42.26
N LEU A 8 42.96 -31.31 41.62
CA LEU A 8 42.48 -30.24 40.74
C LEU A 8 41.84 -30.78 39.45
N SER A 9 42.38 -31.86 38.87
CA SER A 9 41.82 -32.47 37.66
C SER A 9 40.47 -33.15 37.88
N VAL A 10 40.23 -33.69 39.08
CA VAL A 10 38.94 -34.32 39.43
C VAL A 10 37.86 -33.26 39.69
N TRP A 11 38.22 -32.12 40.29
CA TRP A 11 37.31 -30.98 40.48
C TRP A 11 36.93 -30.29 39.17
N LEU A 12 37.85 -30.22 38.19
CA LEU A 12 37.55 -29.66 36.87
C LEU A 12 36.63 -30.57 36.03
N LEU A 13 36.70 -31.89 36.20
CA LEU A 13 35.78 -32.84 35.56
C LEU A 13 34.36 -32.82 36.15
N LEU A 14 34.23 -32.54 37.45
CA LEU A 14 32.93 -32.37 38.12
C LEU A 14 32.19 -31.09 37.70
N LEU A 15 32.92 -30.05 37.28
CA LEU A 15 32.34 -28.82 36.73
C LEU A 15 31.77 -28.99 35.31
N PHE A 16 32.19 -30.01 34.56
CA PHE A 16 31.58 -30.36 33.26
C PHE A 16 30.30 -31.18 33.38
N LEU A 17 30.03 -31.82 34.54
CA LEU A 17 28.83 -32.64 34.75
C LEU A 17 27.61 -31.83 35.23
N PHE A 18 27.79 -30.58 35.65
CA PHE A 18 26.68 -29.69 36.05
C PHE A 18 26.23 -28.70 34.96
N SER A 19 26.85 -28.70 33.77
CA SER A 19 26.40 -27.88 32.64
C SER A 19 25.29 -28.53 31.78
N CYS A 20 24.81 -29.72 32.17
CA CYS A 20 23.58 -30.32 31.64
C CYS A 20 22.39 -29.95 32.56
N GLY A 21 22.23 -28.66 32.85
CA GLY A 21 21.05 -28.14 33.54
C GLY A 21 19.83 -28.16 32.61
N ASN A 22 18.98 -29.16 32.80
CA ASN A 22 17.54 -29.16 32.50
C ASN A 22 17.06 -28.40 31.24
N ARG A 23 17.62 -28.73 30.06
CA ARG A 23 17.22 -28.10 28.77
C ARG A 23 15.72 -28.17 28.47
N GLY A 24 15.02 -29.21 28.96
CA GLY A 24 13.56 -29.34 28.83
C GLY A 24 12.77 -28.24 29.57
N SER A 25 13.30 -27.68 30.66
CA SER A 25 12.63 -26.54 31.33
C SER A 25 12.67 -25.25 30.51
N GLY A 26 13.70 -25.06 29.69
CA GLY A 26 13.83 -23.91 28.80
C GLY A 26 12.83 -23.97 27.65
N ALA A 27 12.76 -25.10 26.93
CA ALA A 27 11.82 -25.29 25.83
C ALA A 27 10.36 -25.09 26.27
N ARG A 28 10.00 -25.66 27.43
CA ARG A 28 8.67 -25.50 28.02
C ARG A 28 8.34 -24.05 28.36
N ALA A 29 9.29 -23.29 28.91
CA ALA A 29 9.09 -21.87 29.20
C ALA A 29 8.80 -21.07 27.93
N TYR A 30 9.51 -21.33 26.82
CA TYR A 30 9.24 -20.69 25.53
C TYR A 30 7.86 -21.06 24.97
N LEU A 31 7.43 -22.31 25.12
CA LEU A 31 6.11 -22.75 24.70
C LEU A 31 4.99 -22.07 25.53
N GLU A 32 5.18 -21.97 26.84
CA GLU A 32 4.26 -21.23 27.72
C GLU A 32 4.21 -19.73 27.40
N GLU A 33 5.35 -19.12 27.08
CA GLU A 33 5.41 -17.73 26.61
C GLU A 33 4.69 -17.55 25.27
N ALA A 34 4.81 -18.51 24.34
CA ALA A 34 4.08 -18.51 23.09
C ALA A 34 2.55 -18.57 23.33
N GLY A 35 2.11 -19.43 24.24
CA GLY A 35 0.71 -19.53 24.66
C GLY A 35 0.17 -18.21 25.25
N ARG A 36 0.91 -17.60 26.18
CA ARG A 36 0.54 -16.28 26.74
C ARG A 36 0.50 -15.18 25.68
N ALA A 37 1.47 -15.16 24.76
CA ALA A 37 1.48 -14.21 23.67
C ALA A 37 0.26 -14.40 22.74
N TYR A 38 -0.08 -15.65 22.43
CA TYR A 38 -1.27 -16.01 21.66
C TYR A 38 -2.56 -15.53 22.33
N GLU A 39 -2.76 -15.82 23.62
CA GLU A 39 -3.93 -15.39 24.40
C GLU A 39 -4.06 -13.87 24.47
N SER A 40 -2.94 -13.14 24.48
CA SER A 40 -2.93 -11.67 24.44
C SER A 40 -3.14 -11.07 23.04
N GLY A 41 -3.29 -11.91 22.00
CA GLY A 41 -3.42 -11.48 20.60
C GLY A 41 -2.11 -11.04 19.94
N ASN A 42 -0.97 -11.24 20.61
CA ASN A 42 0.36 -10.93 20.07
C ASN A 42 0.90 -12.11 19.25
N TYR A 43 0.32 -12.31 18.08
CA TYR A 43 0.62 -13.43 17.20
C TYR A 43 2.06 -13.44 16.68
N GLU A 44 2.66 -12.27 16.44
CA GLU A 44 4.07 -12.17 16.01
C GLU A 44 5.02 -12.70 17.09
N LEU A 45 4.84 -12.27 18.34
CA LEU A 45 5.63 -12.76 19.45
C LEU A 45 5.40 -14.25 19.67
N ALA A 46 4.16 -14.73 19.58
CA ALA A 46 3.84 -16.14 19.74
C ALA A 46 4.57 -17.01 18.71
N LYS A 47 4.54 -16.62 17.42
CA LYS A 47 5.27 -17.30 16.33
C LYS A 47 6.78 -17.29 16.58
N LEU A 48 7.34 -16.14 16.95
CA LEU A 48 8.76 -15.99 17.24
C LEU A 48 9.23 -16.90 18.38
N LYS A 49 8.42 -17.04 19.44
CA LYS A 49 8.71 -17.92 20.57
C LYS A 49 8.71 -19.38 20.14
N ILE A 50 7.76 -19.81 19.32
CA ILE A 50 7.72 -21.17 18.76
C ILE A 50 8.95 -21.44 17.89
N ASP A 51 9.28 -20.55 16.96
CA ASP A 51 10.44 -20.70 16.07
C ASP A 51 11.75 -20.81 16.88
N SER A 52 11.83 -20.08 17.99
CA SER A 52 12.97 -20.13 18.91
C SER A 52 13.14 -21.50 19.59
N ILE A 53 12.05 -22.24 19.86
CA ILE A 53 12.13 -23.58 20.49
C ILE A 53 12.96 -24.51 19.61
N LYS A 54 12.66 -24.56 18.31
CA LYS A 54 13.36 -25.44 17.35
C LYS A 54 14.84 -25.09 17.23
N ILE A 55 15.19 -23.81 17.31
CA ILE A 55 16.56 -23.32 17.15
C ILE A 55 17.38 -23.57 18.43
N LEU A 56 16.82 -23.22 19.59
CA LEU A 56 17.54 -23.23 20.87
C LEU A 56 17.51 -24.61 21.55
N PHE A 57 16.48 -25.41 21.29
CA PHE A 57 16.24 -26.70 21.94
C PHE A 57 15.89 -27.79 20.91
N PRO A 58 16.78 -28.13 19.96
CA PRO A 58 16.48 -29.04 18.86
C PRO A 58 16.14 -30.48 19.28
N GLU A 59 16.47 -30.88 20.51
CA GLU A 59 16.17 -32.22 21.08
C GLU A 59 14.85 -32.25 21.88
N ALA A 60 14.18 -31.10 22.06
CA ALA A 60 12.92 -30.97 22.79
C ALA A 60 11.73 -31.35 21.89
N PHE A 61 11.68 -32.61 21.46
CA PHE A 61 10.74 -33.07 20.43
C PHE A 61 9.27 -32.88 20.82
N ASP A 62 8.93 -33.07 22.10
CA ASP A 62 7.56 -32.90 22.59
C ASP A 62 7.13 -31.42 22.49
N GLU A 63 7.97 -30.49 22.95
CA GLU A 63 7.71 -29.06 22.87
C GLU A 63 7.74 -28.54 21.42
N ILE A 64 8.60 -29.09 20.56
CA ILE A 64 8.63 -28.78 19.13
C ILE A 64 7.31 -29.21 18.46
N ASN A 65 6.83 -30.41 18.75
CA ASN A 65 5.56 -30.91 18.20
C ASN A 65 4.37 -30.09 18.70
N ALA A 66 4.30 -29.82 20.01
CA ALA A 66 3.28 -28.96 20.58
C ALA A 66 3.35 -27.52 20.01
N GLY A 67 4.55 -27.01 19.75
CA GLY A 67 4.77 -25.75 19.07
C GLY A 67 4.23 -25.73 17.63
N PHE A 68 4.33 -26.84 16.89
CA PHE A 68 3.75 -26.92 15.54
C PHE A 68 2.22 -26.89 15.54
N ASP A 69 1.59 -27.55 16.51
CA ASP A 69 0.14 -27.53 16.68
C ASP A 69 -0.33 -26.11 17.06
N LEU A 70 0.30 -25.50 18.07
CA LEU A 70 0.03 -24.12 18.49
C LEU A 70 0.27 -23.11 17.35
N MET A 71 1.29 -23.31 16.52
CA MET A 71 1.56 -22.47 15.34
C MET A 71 0.38 -22.50 14.34
N GLN A 72 -0.31 -23.63 14.16
CA GLN A 72 -1.48 -23.67 13.28
C GLN A 72 -2.65 -22.89 13.88
N GLU A 73 -2.89 -23.02 15.18
CA GLU A 73 -3.93 -22.27 15.88
C GLU A 73 -3.68 -20.76 15.82
N ILE A 74 -2.45 -20.32 16.08
CA ILE A 74 -2.05 -18.91 15.97
C ILE A 74 -2.28 -18.39 14.56
N ARG A 75 -1.87 -19.13 13.52
CA ARG A 75 -2.09 -18.72 12.12
C ARG A 75 -3.57 -18.62 11.79
N MET A 76 -4.39 -19.57 12.26
CA MET A 76 -5.83 -19.52 12.06
C MET A 76 -6.43 -18.26 12.70
N ALA A 77 -6.15 -18.02 13.98
CA ALA A 77 -6.65 -16.88 14.72
C ALA A 77 -6.18 -15.53 14.15
N GLU A 78 -4.92 -15.44 13.72
CA GLU A 78 -4.37 -14.25 13.06
C GLU A 78 -5.10 -13.93 11.76
N ASN A 79 -5.34 -14.92 10.91
CA ASN A 79 -6.06 -14.72 9.65
C ASN A 79 -7.53 -14.36 9.90
N LEU A 80 -8.20 -14.99 10.88
CA LEU A 80 -9.58 -14.64 11.26
C LEU A 80 -9.67 -13.18 11.77
N ARG A 81 -8.72 -12.76 12.62
CA ARG A 81 -8.63 -11.36 13.08
C ARG A 81 -8.44 -10.42 11.90
N ASN A 82 -7.54 -10.75 10.97
CA ASN A 82 -7.26 -9.90 9.81
C ASN A 82 -8.49 -9.76 8.90
N ILE A 83 -9.26 -10.83 8.67
CA ILE A 83 -10.53 -10.77 7.93
C ILE A 83 -11.51 -9.82 8.62
N SER A 84 -11.72 -10.00 9.93
CA SER A 84 -12.65 -9.15 10.71
C SER A 84 -12.24 -7.66 10.68
N TYR A 85 -10.95 -7.38 10.76
CA TYR A 85 -10.41 -6.02 10.59
C TYR A 85 -10.69 -5.47 9.19
N CYS A 86 -10.37 -6.24 8.15
CA CYS A 86 -10.58 -5.82 6.76
C CYS A 86 -12.07 -5.56 6.48
N ASP A 87 -12.97 -6.41 6.96
CA ASP A 87 -14.42 -6.22 6.81
C ASP A 87 -14.91 -4.92 7.44
N SER A 88 -14.44 -4.63 8.66
CA SER A 88 -14.79 -3.40 9.36
C SER A 88 -14.28 -2.16 8.61
N MET A 89 -13.01 -2.18 8.18
CA MET A 89 -12.42 -1.06 7.44
C MET A 89 -13.05 -0.86 6.06
N LEU A 90 -13.34 -1.95 5.34
CA LEU A 90 -14.03 -1.89 4.06
C LEU A 90 -15.42 -1.27 4.20
N HIS A 91 -16.17 -1.61 5.26
CA HIS A 91 -17.46 -1.01 5.53
C HIS A 91 -17.37 0.52 5.66
N GLU A 92 -16.46 1.01 6.51
CA GLU A 92 -16.22 2.44 6.70
C GLU A 92 -15.75 3.12 5.41
N HIS A 93 -14.81 2.50 4.69
CA HIS A 93 -14.29 3.07 3.43
C HIS A 93 -15.35 3.15 2.33
N TYR A 94 -16.27 2.18 2.23
CA TYR A 94 -17.37 2.28 1.27
C TYR A 94 -18.37 3.39 1.63
N ALA A 95 -18.60 3.65 2.93
CA ALA A 95 -19.41 4.79 3.34
C ALA A 95 -18.77 6.12 2.91
N VAL A 96 -17.47 6.28 3.15
CA VAL A 96 -16.71 7.46 2.70
C VAL A 96 -16.69 7.56 1.18
N LEU A 97 -16.50 6.46 0.46
CA LEU A 97 -16.47 6.42 -1.00
C LEU A 97 -17.79 6.93 -1.59
N ASN A 98 -18.91 6.46 -1.06
CA ASN A 98 -20.23 6.87 -1.53
C ASN A 98 -20.44 8.38 -1.41
N GLU A 99 -20.01 8.98 -0.29
CA GLU A 99 -20.07 10.43 -0.10
C GLU A 99 -19.13 11.18 -1.05
N MET A 100 -17.88 10.71 -1.20
CA MET A 100 -16.91 11.33 -2.10
C MET A 100 -17.39 11.34 -3.55
N LEU A 101 -17.96 10.23 -4.03
CA LEU A 101 -18.45 10.09 -5.39
C LEU A 101 -19.58 11.08 -5.75
N LEU A 102 -20.30 11.64 -4.77
CA LEU A 102 -21.27 12.71 -5.02
C LEU A 102 -20.63 13.95 -5.65
N HIS A 103 -19.32 14.16 -5.43
CA HIS A 103 -18.55 15.26 -6.01
C HIS A 103 -17.95 14.97 -7.38
N PHE A 104 -18.21 13.79 -7.97
CA PHE A 104 -17.66 13.38 -9.26
C PHE A 104 -18.75 13.09 -10.28
N ASP A 105 -18.42 13.35 -11.54
CA ASP A 105 -19.13 12.82 -12.69
C ASP A 105 -18.39 11.58 -13.18
N TYR A 106 -19.13 10.48 -13.35
CA TYR A 106 -18.60 9.26 -13.95
C TYR A 106 -18.75 9.32 -15.47
N VAL A 107 -17.65 9.10 -16.17
CA VAL A 107 -17.58 9.14 -17.64
C VAL A 107 -17.00 7.82 -18.13
N ARG A 108 -17.77 7.10 -18.97
CA ARG A 108 -17.32 5.90 -19.67
C ARG A 108 -17.93 5.84 -21.06
N ASP A 109 -17.10 5.67 -22.08
CA ASP A 109 -17.57 5.27 -23.41
C ASP A 109 -17.41 3.75 -23.56
N SER A 110 -18.50 3.01 -23.37
CA SER A 110 -18.50 1.55 -23.41
C SER A 110 -18.06 0.93 -24.74
N ARG A 111 -17.94 1.74 -25.81
CA ARG A 111 -17.44 1.30 -27.12
C ARG A 111 -15.91 1.24 -27.19
N TYR A 112 -15.23 2.02 -26.37
CA TYR A 112 -13.77 2.19 -26.42
C TYR A 112 -13.08 1.95 -25.07
N GLN A 113 -13.83 1.98 -23.97
CA GLN A 113 -13.28 1.95 -22.61
C GLN A 113 -13.82 0.76 -21.82
N GLU A 114 -12.89 -0.09 -21.39
CA GLU A 114 -13.17 -1.17 -20.44
C GLU A 114 -13.56 -0.61 -19.07
N PHE A 115 -12.89 0.44 -18.62
CA PHE A 115 -13.10 1.11 -17.33
C PHE A 115 -13.48 2.57 -17.52
N GLY A 116 -14.33 3.09 -16.62
CA GLY A 116 -14.69 4.50 -16.58
C GLY A 116 -13.69 5.38 -15.81
N GLU A 117 -13.93 6.68 -15.87
CA GLU A 117 -13.15 7.72 -15.21
C GLU A 117 -14.07 8.65 -14.41
N TYR A 118 -13.68 8.97 -13.18
CA TYR A 118 -14.33 9.94 -12.31
C TYR A 118 -13.67 11.32 -12.49
N TYR A 119 -14.47 12.33 -12.83
CA TYR A 119 -14.03 13.71 -12.98
C TYR A 119 -14.66 14.62 -11.91
N PRO A 120 -13.89 15.48 -11.23
CA PRO A 120 -14.44 16.38 -10.21
C PRO A 120 -15.46 17.36 -10.79
N LYS A 121 -16.66 17.44 -10.20
CA LYS A 121 -17.74 18.39 -10.60
C LYS A 121 -17.34 19.84 -10.40
N VAL A 122 -16.42 20.11 -9.47
CA VAL A 122 -15.92 21.48 -9.22
C VAL A 122 -15.05 21.99 -10.37
N TYR A 123 -14.49 21.08 -11.18
CA TYR A 123 -13.69 21.42 -12.35
C TYR A 123 -14.05 20.49 -13.53
N PRO A 124 -15.23 20.69 -14.15
CA PRO A 124 -15.82 19.70 -15.06
C PRO A 124 -14.99 19.46 -16.31
N HIS A 125 -14.83 18.18 -16.66
CA HIS A 125 -14.05 17.68 -17.82
C HIS A 125 -14.26 18.47 -19.11
N ARG A 126 -15.52 18.76 -19.49
CA ARG A 126 -15.82 19.46 -20.76
C ARG A 126 -15.43 20.94 -20.71
N SER A 127 -15.77 21.62 -19.62
CA SER A 127 -15.55 23.07 -19.48
C SER A 127 -14.08 23.44 -19.25
N SER A 128 -13.31 22.54 -18.65
CA SER A 128 -11.89 22.74 -18.35
C SER A 128 -11.02 22.81 -19.62
N LEU A 129 -11.49 22.29 -20.77
CA LEU A 129 -10.77 22.38 -22.05
C LEU A 129 -10.63 23.81 -22.57
N ASN A 130 -11.51 24.72 -22.15
CA ASN A 130 -11.55 26.09 -22.67
C ASN A 130 -10.51 27.02 -22.04
N ARG A 131 -9.71 26.53 -21.10
CA ARG A 131 -8.75 27.30 -20.32
C ARG A 131 -7.41 26.59 -20.22
N ASN A 132 -6.33 27.37 -20.24
CA ASN A 132 -4.99 26.83 -20.00
C ASN A 132 -4.86 26.51 -18.51
N GLY A 133 -4.46 25.29 -18.16
CA GLY A 133 -4.33 24.86 -16.77
C GLY A 133 -4.21 23.36 -16.63
N LEU A 134 -4.52 22.86 -15.44
CA LEU A 134 -4.52 21.43 -15.11
C LEU A 134 -5.94 20.97 -14.77
N ARG A 135 -6.31 19.78 -15.22
CA ARG A 135 -7.48 19.03 -14.73
C ARG A 135 -7.04 17.65 -14.25
N SER A 136 -7.91 16.96 -13.54
CA SER A 136 -7.62 15.64 -12.99
C SER A 136 -8.81 14.70 -13.15
N GLY A 137 -8.53 13.41 -12.97
CA GLY A 137 -9.55 12.39 -12.79
C GLY A 137 -8.94 11.15 -12.17
N VAL A 138 -9.80 10.19 -11.85
CA VAL A 138 -9.42 8.91 -11.26
C VAL A 138 -10.09 7.80 -12.04
N ARG A 139 -9.35 6.80 -12.49
CA ARG A 139 -9.95 5.60 -13.09
C ARG A 139 -10.66 4.76 -12.03
N GLU A 140 -11.58 3.91 -12.44
CA GLU A 140 -12.28 2.98 -11.52
C GLU A 140 -11.35 2.11 -10.67
N ASN A 141 -10.17 1.76 -11.19
CA ASN A 141 -9.16 1.00 -10.46
C ASN A 141 -8.31 1.84 -9.49
N GLY A 142 -8.65 3.11 -9.28
CA GLY A 142 -7.93 4.03 -8.40
C GLY A 142 -6.75 4.75 -9.05
N GLU A 143 -6.43 4.52 -10.33
CA GLU A 143 -5.33 5.23 -11.00
C GLU A 143 -5.67 6.72 -11.17
N LEU A 144 -4.93 7.56 -10.44
CA LEU A 144 -4.96 9.02 -10.58
C LEU A 144 -4.27 9.45 -11.88
N PHE A 145 -4.82 10.48 -12.52
CA PHE A 145 -4.14 11.19 -13.58
C PHE A 145 -4.34 12.71 -13.47
N ILE A 146 -3.34 13.45 -13.94
CA ILE A 146 -3.41 14.87 -14.23
C ILE A 146 -3.33 15.05 -15.74
N GLU A 147 -4.13 15.98 -16.27
CA GLU A 147 -4.02 16.42 -17.65
C GLU A 147 -3.69 17.90 -17.70
N SER A 148 -2.60 18.23 -18.37
CA SER A 148 -2.32 19.59 -18.80
C SER A 148 -3.19 19.93 -19.99
N VAL A 149 -3.81 21.10 -19.98
CA VAL A 149 -4.54 21.65 -21.12
C VAL A 149 -3.88 22.97 -21.46
N LEU A 150 -3.32 23.05 -22.67
CA LEU A 150 -2.75 24.28 -23.20
C LEU A 150 -3.36 24.56 -24.55
N SER A 151 -3.86 25.78 -24.73
CA SER A 151 -4.43 26.26 -25.98
C SER A 151 -3.72 27.51 -26.48
N GLY A 152 -3.66 27.66 -27.80
CA GLY A 152 -2.94 28.72 -28.48
C GLY A 152 -1.73 28.19 -29.25
N ASN A 153 -0.61 28.92 -29.20
CA ASN A 153 0.60 28.55 -29.94
C ASN A 153 1.21 27.27 -29.36
N ALA A 154 1.31 26.24 -30.21
CA ALA A 154 1.94 24.98 -29.88
C ALA A 154 3.38 25.17 -29.36
N ILE A 155 3.70 24.51 -28.26
CA ILE A 155 5.04 24.49 -27.66
C ILE A 155 5.59 23.07 -27.54
N GLN A 156 4.82 22.08 -27.98
CA GLN A 156 5.12 20.66 -27.85
C GLN A 156 5.47 20.28 -26.41
N HIS A 157 4.66 20.75 -25.45
CA HIS A 157 4.93 20.40 -24.05
C HIS A 157 4.75 18.90 -23.82
N HIS A 158 5.54 18.40 -22.89
CA HIS A 158 5.63 16.98 -22.53
C HIS A 158 5.92 16.79 -21.04
N GLN A 159 6.05 17.87 -20.29
CA GLN A 159 6.27 17.90 -18.85
C GLN A 159 5.59 19.14 -18.28
N ILE A 160 5.18 19.06 -17.01
CA ILE A 160 4.76 20.23 -16.23
C ILE A 160 5.55 20.34 -14.94
N ARG A 161 5.69 21.57 -14.45
CA ARG A 161 6.16 21.88 -13.09
C ARG A 161 5.14 22.75 -12.40
N VAL A 162 4.84 22.48 -11.14
CA VAL A 162 3.99 23.32 -10.30
C VAL A 162 4.81 23.91 -9.18
N THR A 163 4.80 25.23 -9.04
CA THR A 163 5.64 25.98 -8.11
C THR A 163 4.79 26.81 -7.16
N ALA A 164 5.14 26.84 -5.88
CA ALA A 164 4.57 27.74 -4.89
C ALA A 164 5.38 29.05 -4.75
N ALA A 165 4.83 30.03 -4.03
CA ALA A 165 5.47 31.34 -3.86
C ALA A 165 6.83 31.30 -3.14
N ASP A 166 7.09 30.27 -2.33
CA ASP A 166 8.37 30.04 -1.64
C ASP A 166 9.44 29.38 -2.52
N GLY A 167 9.13 29.10 -3.79
CA GLY A 167 10.03 28.47 -4.74
C GLY A 167 10.09 26.93 -4.64
N SER A 168 9.36 26.33 -3.69
CA SER A 168 9.16 24.88 -3.70
C SER A 168 8.38 24.46 -4.95
N PHE A 169 8.61 23.25 -5.44
CA PHE A 169 7.94 22.73 -6.63
C PHE A 169 7.82 21.21 -6.64
N ALA A 170 6.91 20.72 -7.47
CA ALA A 170 6.87 19.34 -7.95
C ALA A 170 6.77 19.34 -9.48
N GLU A 171 7.28 18.30 -10.14
CA GLU A 171 7.25 18.17 -11.59
C GLU A 171 6.91 16.74 -12.01
N THR A 172 6.22 16.62 -13.13
CA THR A 172 5.91 15.32 -13.72
C THR A 172 7.15 14.69 -14.35
N GLY A 173 7.06 13.41 -14.65
CA GLY A 173 7.93 12.78 -15.64
C GLY A 173 7.76 13.41 -17.03
N ILE A 174 8.66 13.03 -17.94
CA ILE A 174 8.59 13.42 -19.36
C ILE A 174 7.73 12.39 -20.10
N VAL A 175 6.59 12.82 -20.63
CA VAL A 175 5.67 11.98 -21.40
C VAL A 175 5.88 12.19 -22.90
N THR A 176 6.49 11.20 -23.54
CA THR A 176 6.75 11.19 -24.99
C THR A 176 5.90 10.17 -25.75
N ALA A 177 5.14 9.32 -25.05
CA ALA A 177 4.35 8.27 -25.65
C ALA A 177 3.14 8.82 -26.44
N ASP A 178 2.99 8.31 -27.67
CA ASP A 178 1.80 8.57 -28.49
C ASP A 178 0.56 7.96 -27.83
N GLY A 179 -0.51 8.74 -27.72
CA GLY A 179 -1.76 8.36 -27.04
C GLY A 179 -1.95 8.95 -25.64
N LEU A 180 -0.91 9.51 -25.02
CA LEU A 180 -1.01 10.34 -23.82
C LEU A 180 -0.83 11.84 -24.13
N ASN A 181 -0.45 12.15 -25.36
CA ASN A 181 -0.24 13.49 -25.87
C ASN A 181 -1.17 13.74 -27.07
N TYR A 182 -2.21 14.54 -26.84
CA TYR A 182 -3.17 14.92 -27.88
C TYR A 182 -2.90 16.33 -28.35
N ARG A 183 -2.58 16.45 -29.64
CA ARG A 183 -2.41 17.75 -30.29
C ARG A 183 -3.37 17.85 -31.45
N PHE A 184 -4.24 18.85 -31.42
CA PHE A 184 -5.22 19.07 -32.48
C PHE A 184 -5.54 20.55 -32.63
N SER A 185 -6.04 20.91 -33.81
CA SER A 185 -6.46 22.27 -34.11
C SER A 185 -7.91 22.28 -34.55
N THR A 186 -8.64 23.27 -34.03
CA THR A 186 -9.93 23.72 -34.56
C THR A 186 -9.68 24.85 -35.55
N LEU A 187 -10.74 25.36 -36.21
CA LEU A 187 -10.62 26.51 -37.12
C LEU A 187 -10.01 27.74 -36.45
N ASP A 188 -10.23 27.91 -35.14
CA ASP A 188 -9.87 29.13 -34.40
C ASP A 188 -8.73 28.95 -33.38
N ARG A 189 -8.36 27.71 -33.04
CA ARG A 189 -7.47 27.44 -31.89
C ARG A 189 -6.79 26.08 -31.97
N SER A 190 -5.50 26.03 -31.62
CA SER A 190 -4.75 24.78 -31.41
C SER A 190 -4.72 24.41 -29.93
N TYR A 191 -4.70 23.10 -29.64
CA TYR A 191 -4.71 22.50 -28.33
C TYR A 191 -3.58 21.49 -28.19
N GLU A 192 -2.91 21.50 -27.05
CA GLU A 192 -2.01 20.48 -26.56
C GLU A 192 -2.54 19.98 -25.22
N ILE A 193 -2.79 18.67 -25.13
CA ILE A 193 -3.24 18.02 -23.91
C ILE A 193 -2.29 16.88 -23.62
N VAL A 194 -1.68 16.87 -22.43
CA VAL A 194 -0.79 15.79 -22.00
C VAL A 194 -1.32 15.18 -20.72
N ARG A 195 -1.52 13.86 -20.73
CA ARG A 195 -1.94 13.08 -19.57
C ARG A 195 -0.72 12.49 -18.86
N PHE A 196 -0.65 12.71 -17.55
CA PHE A 196 0.35 12.19 -16.64
C PHE A 196 -0.34 11.27 -15.65
N SER A 197 0.02 9.98 -15.62
CA SER A 197 -0.51 9.00 -14.68
C SER A 197 0.60 8.06 -14.20
N GLY A 198 0.33 7.28 -13.16
CA GLY A 198 1.30 6.35 -12.59
C GLY A 198 2.64 7.03 -12.27
N ARG A 199 3.73 6.51 -12.83
CA ARG A 199 5.08 7.06 -12.59
C ARG A 199 5.30 8.44 -13.20
N ASP A 200 4.57 8.79 -14.25
CA ASP A 200 4.74 10.06 -14.95
C ASP A 200 4.05 11.21 -14.22
N GLU A 201 3.06 10.94 -13.38
CA GLU A 201 2.42 11.94 -12.51
C GLU A 201 3.39 12.47 -11.43
N ASN A 202 4.26 11.59 -10.91
CA ASN A 202 5.41 11.92 -10.05
C ASN A 202 5.08 12.82 -8.84
N GLY A 203 3.92 12.66 -8.23
CA GLY A 203 3.54 13.32 -6.97
C GLY A 203 3.10 14.79 -7.09
N VAL A 204 2.83 15.27 -8.31
CA VAL A 204 2.36 16.65 -8.53
C VAL A 204 0.99 16.89 -7.90
N ALA A 205 0.08 15.92 -7.93
CA ALA A 205 -1.24 15.99 -7.30
C ALA A 205 -1.13 16.07 -5.78
N ALA A 206 -0.28 15.23 -5.18
CA ALA A 206 -0.01 15.26 -3.75
C ALA A 206 0.58 16.62 -3.32
N TYR A 207 1.49 17.18 -4.13
CA TYR A 207 2.03 18.52 -3.92
C TYR A 207 0.94 19.60 -4.00
N ILE A 208 0.10 19.58 -5.04
CA ILE A 208 -1.01 20.54 -5.18
C ILE A 208 -2.01 20.42 -4.02
N HIS A 209 -2.32 19.20 -3.59
CA HIS A 209 -3.19 18.96 -2.44
C HIS A 209 -2.62 19.56 -1.16
N THR A 210 -1.33 19.31 -0.88
CA THR A 210 -0.61 19.79 0.30
C THR A 210 -0.56 21.33 0.37
N TYR A 211 -0.42 22.00 -0.79
CA TYR A 211 -0.32 23.46 -0.88
C TYR A 211 -1.57 24.12 -1.49
N SER A 212 -2.72 23.47 -1.37
CA SER A 212 -3.96 23.89 -2.03
C SER A 212 -4.48 25.26 -1.54
N ASP A 213 -4.10 25.67 -0.34
CA ASP A 213 -4.39 26.96 0.28
C ASP A 213 -3.51 28.11 -0.25
N ARG A 214 -2.44 27.80 -0.99
CA ARG A 214 -1.49 28.79 -1.50
C ARG A 214 -1.73 29.11 -2.99
N PRO A 215 -1.26 30.27 -3.48
CA PRO A 215 -1.13 30.51 -4.91
C PRO A 215 -0.09 29.55 -5.51
N LEU A 216 -0.49 28.80 -6.53
CA LEU A 216 0.36 27.88 -7.27
C LEU A 216 0.40 28.30 -8.75
N THR A 217 1.56 28.15 -9.38
CA THR A 217 1.75 28.39 -10.82
C THR A 217 2.14 27.10 -11.50
N VAL A 218 1.46 26.75 -12.59
CA VAL A 218 1.89 25.65 -13.46
C VAL A 218 2.73 26.20 -14.61
N HIS A 219 3.83 25.53 -14.87
CA HIS A 219 4.75 25.76 -15.99
C HIS A 219 4.63 24.58 -16.95
N PHE A 220 4.18 24.84 -18.17
CA PHE A 220 4.18 23.88 -19.28
C PHE A 220 5.56 23.89 -19.93
N ILE A 221 6.24 22.74 -19.98
CA ILE A 221 7.64 22.61 -20.41
C ILE A 221 7.67 21.84 -21.75
N GLY A 222 8.18 22.50 -22.78
CA GLY A 222 8.39 21.99 -24.13
C GLY A 222 9.49 22.77 -24.85
N ASN A 223 9.29 23.09 -26.12
CA ASN A 223 10.21 23.92 -26.92
C ASN A 223 10.44 25.31 -26.31
N ARG A 224 9.47 25.79 -25.53
CA ARG A 224 9.57 26.95 -24.64
C ARG A 224 8.67 26.72 -23.43
N ALA A 225 8.89 27.49 -22.36
CA ALA A 225 8.02 27.45 -21.19
C ALA A 225 6.85 28.43 -21.32
N ILE A 226 5.64 28.00 -20.96
CA ILE A 226 4.48 28.86 -20.74
C ILE A 226 4.03 28.67 -19.29
N SER A 227 3.65 29.73 -18.60
CA SER A 227 3.23 29.65 -17.19
C SER A 227 1.86 30.27 -16.99
N VAL A 228 1.02 29.64 -16.18
CA VAL A 228 -0.29 30.19 -15.79
C VAL A 228 -0.56 29.90 -14.30
N PRO A 229 -1.26 30.80 -13.58
CA PRO A 229 -1.70 30.52 -12.23
C PRO A 229 -2.75 29.40 -12.22
N LEU A 230 -2.70 28.52 -11.22
CA LEU A 230 -3.74 27.52 -10.99
C LEU A 230 -4.95 28.18 -10.31
N THR A 231 -6.13 27.98 -10.90
CA THR A 231 -7.40 28.41 -10.29
C THR A 231 -7.74 27.56 -9.06
N ASP A 232 -8.48 28.13 -8.11
CA ASP A 232 -8.91 27.39 -6.92
C ASP A 232 -9.77 26.16 -7.26
N ALA A 233 -10.60 26.26 -8.29
CA ALA A 233 -11.38 25.12 -8.78
C ALA A 233 -10.49 23.97 -9.28
N ALA A 234 -9.40 24.29 -9.99
CA ALA A 234 -8.44 23.28 -10.44
C ALA A 234 -7.69 22.64 -9.26
N LYS A 235 -7.19 23.44 -8.31
CA LYS A 235 -6.54 22.93 -7.09
C LYS A 235 -7.47 22.02 -6.28
N LYS A 236 -8.74 22.44 -6.11
CA LYS A 236 -9.76 21.65 -5.41
C LYS A 236 -10.11 20.37 -6.15
N GLY A 237 -10.27 20.41 -7.48
CA GLY A 237 -10.52 19.22 -8.28
C GLY A 237 -9.39 18.20 -8.18
N ILE A 238 -8.14 18.66 -8.26
CA ILE A 238 -6.94 17.81 -8.12
C ILE A 238 -6.86 17.20 -6.72
N SER A 239 -7.15 18.00 -5.68
CA SER A 239 -7.21 17.53 -4.29
C SER A 239 -8.26 16.43 -4.12
N GLN A 240 -9.48 16.64 -4.64
CA GLN A 240 -10.54 15.64 -4.59
C GLN A 240 -10.13 14.35 -5.33
N SER A 241 -9.54 14.46 -6.52
CA SER A 241 -9.04 13.29 -7.27
C SER A 241 -7.94 12.54 -6.50
N PHE A 242 -7.03 13.26 -5.85
CA PHE A 242 -5.98 12.65 -5.03
C PHE A 242 -6.58 11.85 -3.87
N GLU A 243 -7.48 12.45 -3.09
CA GLU A 243 -8.17 11.78 -1.98
C GLU A 243 -8.94 10.54 -2.45
N LEU A 244 -9.68 10.66 -3.58
CA LEU A 244 -10.46 9.54 -4.12
C LEU A 244 -9.55 8.39 -4.57
N SER A 245 -8.44 8.71 -5.23
CA SER A 245 -7.44 7.71 -5.62
C SER A 245 -6.86 6.99 -4.41
N THR A 246 -6.47 7.73 -3.37
CA THR A 246 -5.97 7.14 -2.12
C THR A 246 -6.99 6.16 -1.52
N LEU A 247 -8.25 6.58 -1.38
CA LEU A 247 -9.31 5.74 -0.82
C LEU A 247 -9.55 4.47 -1.65
N LEU A 248 -9.60 4.59 -2.98
CA LEU A 248 -9.80 3.43 -3.87
C LEU A 248 -8.64 2.43 -3.76
N LEU A 249 -7.40 2.93 -3.73
CA LEU A 249 -6.21 2.07 -3.57
C LEU A 249 -6.17 1.39 -2.20
N ASP A 250 -6.60 2.08 -1.13
CA ASP A 250 -6.72 1.47 0.21
C ASP A 250 -7.81 0.39 0.25
N ILE A 251 -8.96 0.61 -0.40
CA ILE A 251 -10.00 -0.41 -0.55
C ILE A 251 -9.46 -1.65 -1.28
N GLU A 252 -8.74 -1.48 -2.38
CA GLU A 252 -8.15 -2.61 -3.12
C GLU A 252 -7.10 -3.34 -2.29
N ARG A 253 -6.28 -2.62 -1.51
CA ARG A 253 -5.33 -3.24 -0.57
C ARG A 253 -6.06 -4.09 0.48
N LEU A 254 -7.12 -3.56 1.09
CA LEU A 254 -7.91 -4.28 2.11
C LEU A 254 -8.59 -5.52 1.54
N LYS A 255 -9.14 -5.45 0.31
CA LYS A 255 -9.69 -6.62 -0.39
C LYS A 255 -8.63 -7.70 -0.58
N PHE A 256 -7.45 -7.31 -1.07
CA PHE A 256 -6.35 -8.25 -1.28
C PHE A 256 -5.87 -8.88 0.03
N GLU A 257 -5.72 -8.10 1.11
CA GLU A 257 -5.33 -8.60 2.42
C GLU A 257 -6.35 -9.57 3.01
N LYS A 258 -7.65 -9.29 2.83
CA LYS A 258 -8.74 -10.19 3.19
C LYS A 258 -8.68 -11.48 2.39
N GLU A 259 -8.63 -11.41 1.07
CA GLU A 259 -8.58 -12.59 0.19
C GLU A 259 -7.36 -13.46 0.53
N ARG A 260 -6.19 -12.85 0.73
CA ARG A 260 -4.99 -13.56 1.17
C ARG A 260 -5.21 -14.31 2.48
N SER A 261 -5.87 -13.70 3.44
CA SER A 261 -6.17 -14.31 4.75
C SER A 261 -7.15 -15.49 4.59
N GLU A 262 -8.17 -15.35 3.74
CA GLU A 262 -9.13 -16.42 3.45
C GLU A 262 -8.48 -17.61 2.72
N VAL A 263 -7.58 -17.36 1.77
CA VAL A 263 -6.79 -18.41 1.10
C VAL A 263 -5.95 -19.18 2.12
N LEU A 264 -5.31 -18.47 3.05
CA LEU A 264 -4.51 -19.10 4.10
C LEU A 264 -5.35 -19.96 5.04
N ILE A 265 -6.55 -19.50 5.42
CA ILE A 265 -7.50 -20.30 6.22
C ILE A 265 -7.87 -21.60 5.47
N ARG A 266 -8.31 -21.51 4.21
CA ARG A 266 -8.66 -22.68 3.40
C ARG A 266 -7.50 -23.68 3.30
N TYR A 267 -6.27 -23.18 3.16
CA TYR A 267 -5.08 -24.02 3.17
C TYR A 267 -4.89 -24.74 4.51
N LEU A 268 -5.03 -24.04 5.64
CA LEU A 268 -4.91 -24.65 6.97
C LEU A 268 -5.96 -25.73 7.21
N GLU A 269 -7.21 -25.48 6.83
CA GLU A 269 -8.34 -26.43 6.95
C GLU A 269 -8.10 -27.69 6.11
N SER A 270 -7.63 -27.54 4.86
CA SER A 270 -7.33 -28.68 4.00
C SER A 270 -6.25 -29.61 4.58
N ARG A 271 -5.31 -29.05 5.36
CA ARG A 271 -4.25 -29.80 6.01
C ARG A 271 -4.73 -30.53 7.26
N SER A 272 -5.59 -29.91 8.07
CA SER A 272 -6.18 -30.58 9.22
C SER A 272 -6.99 -31.79 8.80
N ASP A 273 -7.78 -31.68 7.72
CA ASP A 273 -8.59 -32.78 7.21
C ASP A 273 -7.74 -33.96 6.73
N THR A 274 -6.65 -33.67 6.02
CA THR A 274 -5.69 -34.68 5.55
C THR A 274 -5.01 -35.40 6.72
N GLN A 275 -4.63 -34.66 7.78
CA GLN A 275 -4.03 -35.25 8.98
C GLN A 275 -5.03 -36.11 9.76
N GLN A 276 -6.31 -35.75 9.78
CA GLN A 276 -7.35 -36.56 10.42
C GLN A 276 -7.65 -37.85 9.63
N GLN A 277 -7.61 -37.82 8.30
CA GLN A 277 -7.78 -39.02 7.46
C GLN A 277 -6.61 -40.00 7.62
N ASN A 278 -5.37 -39.53 7.69
CA ASN A 278 -4.19 -40.39 7.86
C ASN A 278 -4.06 -41.01 9.26
N LYS A 279 -4.83 -40.53 10.24
CA LYS A 279 -4.90 -41.06 11.61
C LYS A 279 -6.02 -42.10 11.81
N ARG A 280 -6.87 -42.33 10.80
CA ARG A 280 -7.94 -43.33 10.80
C ARG A 280 -7.52 -44.55 9.99
#